data_AF-A0AAW7G7A6-F1
#
_entry.id   AF-A0AAW7G7A6-F1
#
_cell.length_a   1.000
_cell.length_b   1.000
_cell.length_c   1.000
_cell.angle_alpha   90.00
_cell.angle_beta   90.00
_cell.angle_gamma   90.00
#
_symmetry.space_group_name_H-M   'P 1'
#
loop_
_entity.id
_entity.type
_entity.pdbx_description
1 polymer ?
#
loop_
_entity_poly.entity_id
_entity_poly.type
_entity_poly.pdbx_seq_one_letter_code
_entity_poly.pdbx_strand_id
1 'polypeptide(L)'
;MTTTQNVTELQPRMTREQLIDAARKAAPLLPAAYRGIMTELANRLDIVSVALCESMEQRKALAIENTVLRDDVNCWAKECDRIVERHTKSPTNMHMLEAQRELRELTPVTDQVIRDIQATGVEKYANVTIAIGKEEQEESIVYAGNQALLFANQLREGTA
;
A
#
# COMPACT_ATOMS: atom_id res chain seq x y z
N MET A 1 0.59 -50.76 -4.90
CA MET A 1 -0.20 -49.52 -4.89
C MET A 1 0.74 -48.42 -4.44
N THR A 2 1.16 -47.56 -5.37
CA THR A 2 2.22 -46.58 -5.15
C THR A 2 1.57 -45.25 -4.84
N THR A 3 1.80 -44.75 -3.64
CA THR A 3 1.26 -43.50 -3.10
C THR A 3 1.79 -42.31 -3.90
N THR A 4 0.90 -41.61 -4.59
CA THR A 4 1.20 -40.33 -5.25
C THR A 4 1.46 -39.28 -4.15
N GLN A 5 2.72 -38.91 -3.96
CA GLN A 5 3.09 -37.75 -3.15
C GLN A 5 2.69 -36.48 -3.92
N ASN A 6 1.69 -35.76 -3.41
CA ASN A 6 1.37 -34.40 -3.87
C ASN A 6 2.51 -33.46 -3.46
N VAL A 7 3.49 -33.27 -4.35
CA VAL A 7 4.47 -32.19 -4.24
C VAL A 7 3.85 -30.92 -4.80
N THR A 8 3.24 -30.12 -3.93
CA THR A 8 3.13 -28.66 -4.10
C THR A 8 3.13 -28.02 -2.72
N GLU A 9 4.19 -28.24 -1.94
CA GLU A 9 4.67 -27.18 -1.07
C GLU A 9 5.20 -26.09 -2.00
N LEU A 10 4.41 -25.02 -2.19
CA LEU A 10 4.92 -23.79 -2.80
C LEU A 10 6.15 -23.38 -2.01
N GLN A 11 7.33 -23.49 -2.61
CA GLN A 11 8.56 -22.98 -2.01
C GLN A 11 8.30 -21.55 -1.53
N PRO A 12 8.71 -21.19 -0.30
CA PRO A 12 8.48 -19.85 0.22
C PRO A 12 9.05 -18.84 -0.76
N ARG A 13 8.23 -17.85 -1.13
CA ARG A 13 8.58 -16.84 -2.12
C ARG A 13 9.83 -16.10 -1.63
N MET A 14 10.94 -16.27 -2.35
CA MET A 14 12.20 -15.62 -2.00
C MET A 14 12.04 -14.10 -2.04
N THR A 15 12.69 -13.41 -1.10
CA THR A 15 12.78 -11.95 -1.17
C THR A 15 13.63 -11.53 -2.36
N ARG A 16 13.53 -10.26 -2.74
CA ARG A 16 14.38 -9.68 -3.78
C ARG A 16 15.87 -9.91 -3.48
N GLU A 17 16.29 -9.61 -2.26
CA GLU A 17 17.69 -9.73 -1.84
C GLU A 17 18.16 -11.18 -1.95
N GLN A 18 17.30 -12.13 -1.56
CA GLN A 18 17.58 -13.55 -1.69
C GLN A 18 17.69 -13.99 -3.15
N LEU A 19 16.86 -13.45 -4.06
CA LEU A 19 16.93 -13.75 -5.50
C LEU A 19 18.23 -13.22 -6.13
N ILE A 20 18.61 -11.98 -5.79
CA ILE A 20 19.86 -11.37 -6.26
C ILE A 20 21.06 -12.16 -5.74
N ASP A 21 21.07 -12.50 -4.45
CA ASP A 21 22.14 -13.26 -3.82
C ASP A 21 22.25 -14.68 -4.41
N ALA A 22 21.12 -15.37 -4.63
CA ALA A 22 21.10 -16.67 -5.28
C ALA A 22 21.65 -16.61 -6.72
N ALA A 23 21.27 -15.59 -7.50
CA ALA A 23 21.81 -15.40 -8.85
C ALA A 23 23.33 -15.14 -8.82
N ARG A 24 23.81 -14.30 -7.89
CA ARG A 24 25.24 -14.03 -7.70
C ARG A 24 26.02 -15.28 -7.30
N LYS A 25 25.48 -16.12 -6.42
CA LYS A 25 26.07 -17.41 -6.01
C LYS A 25 26.03 -18.46 -7.11
N ALA A 26 25.00 -18.47 -7.96
CA ALA A 26 24.88 -19.41 -9.06
C ALA A 26 25.81 -19.08 -10.23
N ALA A 27 26.03 -17.80 -10.54
CA ALA A 27 26.86 -17.34 -11.65
C ALA A 27 28.24 -18.04 -11.77
N PRO A 28 29.08 -18.17 -10.71
CA PRO A 28 30.39 -18.81 -10.82
C PRO A 28 30.30 -20.32 -11.13
N LEU A 29 29.21 -20.98 -10.76
CA LEU A 29 28.98 -22.42 -10.97
C LEU A 29 28.55 -22.76 -12.41
N LEU A 30 28.20 -21.74 -13.20
CA LEU A 30 27.72 -21.91 -14.57
C LEU A 30 28.86 -21.88 -15.60
N PRO A 31 28.70 -22.54 -16.76
CA PRO A 31 29.62 -22.40 -17.90
C PRO A 31 29.75 -20.94 -18.34
N ALA A 32 30.89 -20.58 -18.95
CA ALA A 32 31.26 -19.19 -19.25
C ALA A 32 30.17 -18.37 -19.97
N ALA A 33 29.46 -18.97 -20.94
CA ALA A 33 28.37 -18.32 -21.67
C ALA A 33 27.16 -17.97 -20.77
N TYR A 34 26.85 -18.80 -19.79
CA TYR A 34 25.71 -18.61 -18.88
C TYR A 34 26.08 -17.78 -17.63
N ARG A 35 27.35 -17.79 -17.22
CA ARG A 35 27.86 -16.96 -16.13
C ARG A 35 27.57 -15.48 -16.37
N GLY A 36 27.91 -14.97 -17.56
CA GLY A 36 27.69 -13.56 -17.90
C GLY A 36 26.21 -13.16 -17.84
N ILE A 37 25.33 -14.03 -18.36
CA ILE A 37 23.88 -13.82 -18.33
C ILE A 37 23.36 -13.78 -16.89
N MET A 38 23.79 -14.70 -16.03
CA MET A 38 23.34 -14.76 -14.64
C MET A 38 23.82 -13.55 -13.82
N THR A 39 25.04 -13.07 -14.05
CA THR A 39 25.55 -11.83 -13.44
C THR A 39 24.75 -10.62 -13.90
N GLU A 40 24.48 -10.49 -15.20
CA GLU A 40 23.71 -9.38 -15.73
C GLU A 40 22.26 -9.39 -15.25
N LEU A 41 21.65 -10.57 -15.12
CA LEU A 41 20.32 -10.74 -14.52
C LEU A 41 20.29 -10.20 -13.08
N ALA A 42 21.28 -10.57 -12.26
CA ALA A 42 21.39 -10.09 -10.90
C ALA A 42 21.52 -8.56 -10.85
N ASN A 43 22.34 -7.97 -11.73
CA ASN A 43 22.52 -6.52 -11.82
C ASN A 43 21.23 -5.79 -12.22
N ARG A 44 20.53 -6.29 -13.25
CA ARG A 44 19.25 -5.70 -13.69
C ARG A 44 18.18 -5.78 -12.63
N LEU A 45 18.10 -6.91 -11.93
CA LEU A 45 17.15 -7.07 -10.82
C LEU A 45 17.45 -6.07 -9.69
N ASP A 46 18.73 -5.87 -9.36
CA ASP A 46 19.18 -4.87 -8.39
C ASP A 46 18.81 -3.44 -8.82
N ILE A 47 19.18 -3.04 -10.04
CA ILE A 47 18.88 -1.69 -10.56
C ILE A 47 17.38 -1.41 -10.61
N VAL A 48 16.59 -2.31 -11.22
CA VAL A 48 15.14 -2.14 -11.37
C VAL A 48 14.46 -2.04 -10.00
N SER A 49 14.97 -2.79 -9.03
CA SER A 49 14.39 -2.76 -7.70
C SER A 49 14.65 -1.49 -6.93
N VAL A 50 15.84 -0.89 -7.05
CA VAL A 50 16.13 0.43 -6.48
C VAL A 50 15.21 1.48 -7.13
N ALA A 51 15.13 1.49 -8.46
CA ALA A 51 14.26 2.41 -9.19
C ALA A 51 12.77 2.23 -8.82
N LEU A 52 12.32 1.00 -8.59
CA LEU A 52 10.95 0.72 -8.15
C LEU A 52 10.70 1.25 -6.73
N CYS A 53 11.64 1.09 -5.80
CA CYS A 53 11.53 1.64 -4.45
C CYS A 53 11.42 3.16 -4.48
N GLU A 54 12.30 3.84 -5.22
CA GLU A 54 12.26 5.30 -5.39
C GLU A 54 10.93 5.77 -6.00
N SER A 55 10.44 5.08 -7.04
CA SER A 55 9.14 5.39 -7.66
C SER A 55 7.97 5.17 -6.69
N MET A 56 8.02 4.13 -5.85
CA MET A 56 7.00 3.88 -4.82
C MET A 56 7.00 4.99 -3.76
N GLU A 57 8.18 5.46 -3.34
CA GLU A 57 8.31 6.57 -2.38
C GLU A 57 7.80 7.90 -2.96
N GLN A 58 8.14 8.22 -4.20
CA GLN A 58 7.61 9.39 -4.89
C GLN A 58 6.09 9.37 -5.00
N ARG A 59 5.49 8.20 -5.33
CA ARG A 59 4.03 8.07 -5.35
C ARG A 59 3.38 8.30 -4.00
N LYS A 60 4.00 7.84 -2.92
CA LYS A 60 3.51 8.10 -1.55
C LYS A 60 3.61 9.59 -1.20
N ALA A 61 4.72 10.24 -1.54
CA ALA A 61 4.90 11.68 -1.33
C ALA A 61 3.85 12.49 -2.07
N LEU A 62 3.62 12.21 -3.37
CA LEU A 62 2.59 12.85 -4.16
C LEU A 62 1.18 12.63 -3.60
N ALA A 63 0.89 11.43 -3.08
CA ALA A 63 -0.40 11.16 -2.45
C ALA A 63 -0.60 12.02 -1.19
N ILE A 64 0.44 12.17 -0.36
CA ILE A 64 0.41 13.05 0.82
C ILE A 64 0.23 14.51 0.41
N GLU A 65 1.00 15.01 -0.56
CA GLU A 65 0.83 16.38 -1.07
C GLU A 65 -0.60 16.61 -1.60
N ASN A 66 -1.16 15.63 -2.29
CA ASN A 66 -2.54 15.70 -2.78
C ASN A 66 -3.56 15.77 -1.64
N THR A 67 -3.35 15.07 -0.51
CA THR A 67 -4.22 15.22 0.67
C THR A 67 -4.20 16.63 1.24
N VAL A 68 -3.04 17.27 1.31
CA VAL A 68 -2.91 18.65 1.79
C VAL A 68 -3.65 19.61 0.85
N LEU A 69 -3.47 19.47 -0.47
CA LEU A 69 -4.17 20.30 -1.45
C LEU A 69 -5.69 20.12 -1.42
N ARG A 70 -6.17 18.90 -1.18
CA ARG A 70 -7.61 18.62 -1.00
C ARG A 70 -8.16 19.35 0.22
N ASP A 71 -7.42 19.36 1.32
CA ASP A 71 -7.81 20.07 2.53
C ASP A 71 -7.85 21.60 2.30
N ASP A 72 -6.87 22.14 1.57
CA ASP A 72 -6.86 23.55 1.18
C ASP A 72 -8.08 23.91 0.32
N VAL A 73 -8.40 23.09 -0.69
CA VAL A 73 -9.59 23.29 -1.54
C VAL A 73 -10.88 23.26 -0.70
N ASN A 74 -11.00 22.30 0.23
CA ASN A 74 -12.14 22.23 1.15
C ASN A 74 -12.23 23.47 2.07
N CYS A 75 -11.10 24.02 2.51
CA CYS A 75 -11.06 25.23 3.34
C CYS A 75 -11.50 26.47 2.54
N TRP A 76 -11.04 26.61 1.29
CA TRP A 76 -11.45 27.68 0.40
C TRP A 76 -12.94 27.59 0.04
N ALA A 77 -13.45 26.39 -0.23
CA ALA A 77 -14.86 26.17 -0.51
C ALA A 77 -15.75 26.57 0.69
N LYS A 78 -15.36 26.19 1.91
CA LYS A 78 -16.03 26.64 3.15
C LYS A 78 -16.04 28.16 3.30
N GLU A 79 -14.94 28.84 2.97
CA GLU A 79 -14.89 30.31 3.06
C GLU A 79 -15.77 30.96 1.99
N CYS A 80 -15.85 30.39 0.78
CA CYS A 80 -16.80 30.83 -0.24
C CYS A 80 -18.25 30.71 0.23
N ASP A 81 -18.61 29.56 0.82
CA ASP A 81 -19.93 29.36 1.43
C ASP A 81 -20.19 30.41 2.51
N ARG A 82 -19.25 30.65 3.43
CA ARG A 82 -19.38 31.69 4.47
C ARG A 82 -19.58 33.09 3.90
N ILE A 83 -18.90 33.45 2.82
CA ILE A 83 -19.07 34.75 2.16
C ILE A 83 -20.49 34.87 1.60
N VAL A 84 -20.98 33.82 0.94
CA VAL A 84 -22.35 33.78 0.39
C VAL A 84 -23.39 33.85 1.49
N GLU A 85 -23.22 33.11 2.59
CA GLU A 85 -24.11 33.18 3.76
C GLU A 85 -24.16 34.60 4.34
N ARG A 86 -23.02 35.27 4.47
CA ARG A 86 -22.95 36.65 4.98
C ARG A 86 -23.71 37.64 4.08
N HIS A 87 -23.67 37.44 2.76
CA HIS A 87 -24.33 38.32 1.80
C HIS A 87 -25.84 38.04 1.70
N THR A 88 -26.21 36.77 1.57
CA THR A 88 -27.59 36.32 1.35
C THR A 88 -28.40 36.16 2.63
N LYS A 89 -27.73 36.15 3.79
CA LYS A 89 -28.31 35.84 5.11
C LYS A 89 -29.00 34.48 5.18
N SER A 90 -28.64 33.57 4.27
CA SER A 90 -29.20 32.23 4.17
C SER A 90 -28.07 31.20 4.24
N PRO A 91 -28.19 30.12 5.04
CA PRO A 91 -27.17 29.07 5.11
C PRO A 91 -26.92 28.42 3.74
N THR A 92 -25.67 28.08 3.43
CA THR A 92 -25.30 27.37 2.20
C THR A 92 -24.06 26.50 2.38
N ASN A 93 -24.00 25.40 1.65
CA ASN A 93 -22.84 24.51 1.55
C ASN A 93 -22.56 24.11 0.09
N MET A 94 -23.06 24.89 -0.85
CA MET A 94 -23.02 24.57 -2.28
C MET A 94 -21.58 24.42 -2.78
N HIS A 95 -20.69 25.34 -2.42
CA HIS A 95 -19.30 25.31 -2.90
C HIS A 95 -18.56 24.13 -2.30
N MET A 96 -18.80 23.84 -1.01
CA MET A 96 -18.22 22.67 -0.37
C MET A 96 -18.65 21.36 -1.04
N LEU A 97 -19.94 21.21 -1.33
CA LEU A 97 -20.46 20.00 -1.99
C LEU A 97 -19.90 19.84 -3.41
N GLU A 98 -19.79 20.95 -4.15
CA GLU A 98 -19.20 20.97 -5.49
C GLU A 98 -17.72 20.61 -5.45
N ALA A 99 -16.93 21.25 -4.57
CA ALA A 99 -15.53 20.96 -4.40
C ALA A 99 -15.28 19.48 -4.02
N GLN A 100 -16.06 18.93 -3.08
CA GLN A 100 -15.94 17.52 -2.70
C GLN A 100 -16.26 16.56 -3.86
N ARG A 101 -17.22 16.92 -4.71
CA ARG A 101 -17.56 16.14 -5.89
C ARG A 101 -16.42 16.17 -6.90
N GLU A 102 -15.91 17.35 -7.25
CA GLU A 102 -14.81 17.48 -8.21
C GLU A 102 -13.54 16.79 -7.72
N LEU A 103 -13.20 16.96 -6.44
CA LEU A 103 -12.05 16.30 -5.82
C LEU A 103 -12.17 14.77 -5.89
N ARG A 104 -13.38 14.20 -5.75
CA ARG A 104 -13.61 12.76 -5.92
C ARG A 104 -13.39 12.29 -7.36
N GLU A 105 -13.76 13.12 -8.34
CA GLU A 105 -13.62 12.81 -9.77
C GLU A 105 -12.15 12.96 -10.25
N LEU A 106 -11.41 13.94 -9.71
CA LEU A 106 -10.08 14.31 -10.20
C LEU A 106 -8.92 13.50 -9.63
N THR A 107 -9.03 12.97 -8.40
CA THR A 107 -7.88 12.34 -7.72
C THR A 107 -8.11 10.90 -7.22
N PRO A 108 -8.79 10.01 -8.00
CA PRO A 108 -9.11 8.66 -7.51
C PRO A 108 -7.88 7.78 -7.27
N VAL A 109 -6.78 8.04 -7.99
CA VAL A 109 -5.54 7.26 -7.89
C VAL A 109 -4.78 7.57 -6.60
N THR A 110 -4.61 8.84 -6.25
CA THR A 110 -3.94 9.24 -5.01
C THR A 110 -4.78 8.88 -3.79
N ASP A 111 -6.12 8.96 -3.90
CA ASP A 111 -7.03 8.47 -2.87
C ASP A 111 -6.83 6.96 -2.61
N GLN A 112 -6.66 6.17 -3.67
CA GLN A 112 -6.34 4.74 -3.52
C GLN A 112 -4.99 4.52 -2.84
N VAL A 113 -3.95 5.29 -3.21
CA VAL A 113 -2.63 5.17 -2.57
C VAL A 113 -2.70 5.50 -1.07
N ILE A 114 -3.46 6.51 -0.67
CA ILE A 114 -3.67 6.83 0.75
C ILE A 114 -4.37 5.69 1.48
N ARG A 115 -5.45 5.13 0.90
CA ARG A 115 -6.14 3.97 1.46
C ARG A 115 -5.20 2.77 1.63
N ASP A 116 -4.35 2.50 0.64
CA ASP A 116 -3.35 1.43 0.70
C ASP A 116 -2.29 1.68 1.79
N ILE A 117 -1.85 2.92 1.97
CA ILE A 117 -0.92 3.30 3.05
C ILE A 117 -1.57 3.04 4.42
N GLN A 118 -2.80 3.51 4.61
CA GLN A 118 -3.55 3.31 5.85
C GLN A 118 -3.78 1.82 6.13
N ALA A 119 -4.25 1.07 5.14
CA ALA A 119 -4.44 -0.38 5.22
C ALA A 119 -3.15 -1.12 5.57
N THR A 120 -2.02 -0.74 4.99
CA THR A 120 -0.71 -1.33 5.29
C THR A 120 -0.31 -1.08 6.75
N GLY A 121 -0.60 0.10 7.28
CA GLY A 121 -0.37 0.42 8.70
C GLY A 121 -1.22 -0.45 9.62
N VAL A 122 -2.51 -0.56 9.33
CA VAL A 122 -3.47 -1.40 10.07
C VAL A 122 -3.06 -2.86 10.02
N GLU A 123 -2.69 -3.39 8.85
CA GLU A 123 -2.26 -4.78 8.68
C GLU A 123 -1.01 -5.11 9.52
N LYS A 124 -0.01 -4.21 9.53
CA LYS A 124 1.19 -4.38 10.36
C LYS A 124 0.83 -4.46 11.84
N TYR A 125 -0.02 -3.54 12.31
CA TYR A 125 -0.48 -3.54 13.70
C TYR A 125 -1.25 -4.83 14.02
N ALA A 126 -2.19 -5.20 13.16
CA ALA A 126 -3.00 -6.41 13.31
C ALA A 126 -2.15 -7.68 13.43
N ASN A 127 -1.13 -7.84 12.61
CA ASN A 127 -0.22 -8.97 12.66
C ASN A 127 0.55 -9.05 13.99
N VAL A 128 0.98 -7.89 14.53
CA VAL A 128 1.61 -7.83 15.86
C VAL A 128 0.62 -8.20 16.95
N THR A 129 -0.61 -7.67 16.91
CA THR A 129 -1.67 -8.01 17.86
C THR A 129 -1.98 -9.51 17.86
N ILE A 130 -2.09 -10.12 16.68
CA ILE A 130 -2.32 -11.57 16.55
C ILE A 130 -1.16 -12.36 17.17
N ALA A 131 0.09 -11.93 16.95
CA ALA A 131 1.25 -12.60 17.51
C ALA A 131 1.25 -12.55 19.05
N ILE A 132 0.97 -11.38 19.63
CA ILE A 132 0.86 -11.19 21.10
C ILE A 132 -0.25 -12.08 21.65
N GLY A 133 -1.45 -12.05 21.08
CA GLY A 133 -2.58 -12.86 21.56
C GLY A 133 -2.28 -14.37 21.51
N LYS A 134 -1.51 -14.83 20.53
CA LYS A 134 -1.06 -16.23 20.46
C LYS A 134 -0.02 -16.57 21.55
N GLU A 135 0.91 -15.66 21.83
CA GLU A 135 1.93 -15.83 22.87
C GLU A 135 1.31 -15.85 24.27
N GLU A 136 0.38 -14.94 24.53
CA GLU A 136 -0.32 -14.79 25.82
C GLU A 136 -1.47 -15.79 26.00
N GLN A 137 -1.80 -16.58 24.96
CA GLN A 137 -2.97 -17.48 24.92
C GLN A 137 -4.31 -16.75 25.13
N GLU A 138 -4.38 -15.49 24.70
CA GLU A 138 -5.55 -14.62 24.80
C GLU A 138 -6.30 -14.57 23.47
N GLU A 139 -7.34 -15.41 23.33
CA GLU A 139 -8.15 -15.49 22.10
C GLU A 139 -8.82 -14.15 21.74
N SER A 140 -9.16 -13.34 22.75
CA SER A 140 -9.77 -12.03 22.55
C SER A 140 -8.85 -11.06 21.80
N ILE A 141 -7.54 -11.12 22.06
CA ILE A 141 -6.51 -10.32 21.39
C ILE A 141 -6.33 -10.81 19.95
N VAL A 142 -6.29 -12.13 19.74
CA VAL A 142 -6.24 -12.72 18.40
C VAL A 142 -7.45 -12.29 17.56
N TYR A 143 -8.65 -12.33 18.15
CA TYR A 143 -9.87 -11.87 17.49
C TYR A 143 -9.77 -10.39 17.10
N ALA A 144 -9.35 -9.51 18.01
CA ALA A 144 -9.17 -8.09 17.72
C ALA A 144 -8.20 -7.84 16.55
N GLY A 145 -7.07 -8.56 16.50
CA GLY A 145 -6.15 -8.46 15.38
C GLY A 145 -6.75 -8.96 14.05
N ASN A 146 -7.53 -10.04 14.07
CA ASN A 146 -8.25 -10.50 12.87
C ASN A 146 -9.29 -9.48 12.38
N GLN A 147 -10.00 -8.78 13.29
CA GLN A 147 -10.91 -7.70 12.91
C GLN A 147 -10.15 -6.52 12.28
N ALA A 148 -8.97 -6.18 12.78
CA ALA A 148 -8.12 -5.16 12.18
C ALA A 148 -7.65 -5.57 10.76
N LEU A 149 -7.36 -6.85 10.50
CA LEU A 149 -7.08 -7.34 9.14
C LEU A 149 -8.27 -7.16 8.19
N LEU A 150 -9.49 -7.44 8.67
CA LEU A 150 -10.69 -7.21 7.87
C LEU A 150 -10.87 -5.72 7.54
N PHE A 151 -10.66 -4.85 8.52
CA PHE A 151 -10.71 -3.40 8.31
C PHE A 151 -9.65 -2.91 7.31
N ALA A 152 -8.43 -3.45 7.37
CA ALA A 152 -7.39 -3.13 6.38
C ALA A 152 -7.82 -3.50 4.95
N ASN A 153 -8.52 -4.62 4.77
CA ASN A 153 -9.05 -5.00 3.46
C ASN A 153 -10.18 -4.07 3.00
N GLN A 154 -11.10 -3.70 3.89
CA GLN A 154 -12.16 -2.74 3.60
C GLN A 154 -11.60 -1.37 3.17
N LEU A 155 -10.52 -0.92 3.81
CA LEU A 155 -9.82 0.30 3.41
C LEU A 155 -9.31 0.19 1.95
N ARG A 156 -8.67 -0.92 1.56
CA ARG A 156 -8.19 -1.11 0.18
C ARG A 156 -9.32 -1.13 -0.83
N GLU A 157 -10.44 -1.76 -0.49
CA GLU A 157 -11.62 -1.86 -1.35
C GLU A 157 -12.42 -0.55 -1.41
N GLY A 158 -12.14 0.41 -0.52
CA GLY A 158 -12.91 1.64 -0.39
C GLY A 158 -14.31 1.42 0.19
N THR A 159 -14.49 0.37 0.99
CA THR A 159 -15.76 -0.03 1.62
C THR A 159 -15.80 0.21 3.14
N ALA A 160 -14.71 0.75 3.70
CA ALA A 160 -14.57 1.15 5.10
C ALA A 160 -15.33 2.44 5.44
#